data_AF-A0A2W4Z6I8-F1
#
_entry.id   AF-A0A2W4Z6I8-F1
#
_cell.length_a   1.000
_cell.length_b   1.000
_cell.length_c   1.000
_cell.angle_alpha   90.00
_cell.angle_beta   90.00
_cell.angle_gamma   90.00
#
_symmetry.space_group_name_H-M   'P 1'
#
loop_
_entity.id
_entity.type
_entity.pdbx_description
1 polymer ?
#
loop_
_entity_poly.entity_id
_entity_poly.type
_entity_poly.pdbx_seq_one_letter_code
_entity_poly.pdbx_strand_id
1 'polypeptide(L)'
;MASHSDTRGHMDIQDQKETFHGFLMASVWTCGLIAQTVALLTLAFAIGAGWWAGFGAFVVIGVALGFAFRLSGVYWATQVALWVLLGLGGMIVPALSGMVG
;
A
#
# COMPACT_ATOMS: atom_id res chain seq x y z
N MET A 1 52.81 15.62 -9.80
CA MET A 1 51.60 14.79 -9.80
C MET A 1 51.23 14.61 -8.33
N ALA A 2 50.26 15.38 -7.83
CA ALA A 2 49.94 15.36 -6.40
C ALA A 2 49.29 14.03 -6.05
N SER A 3 49.95 13.25 -5.19
CA SER A 3 49.41 12.05 -4.57
C SER A 3 48.29 12.45 -3.61
N HIS A 4 47.05 12.53 -4.13
CA HIS A 4 45.86 12.55 -3.28
C HIS A 4 45.85 11.22 -2.53
N SER A 5 46.13 11.26 -1.23
CA SER A 5 45.93 10.11 -0.35
C SER A 5 44.44 9.77 -0.39
N ASP A 6 44.10 8.79 -1.22
CA ASP A 6 42.74 8.31 -1.48
C ASP A 6 42.23 7.62 -0.20
N THR A 7 41.62 8.40 0.70
CA THR A 7 41.15 7.91 2.01
C THR A 7 39.88 7.09 1.81
N ARG A 8 40.06 5.84 1.38
CA ARG A 8 38.97 4.88 1.14
C ARG A 8 38.13 4.68 2.40
N GLY A 9 36.80 4.67 2.23
CA GLY A 9 35.86 4.37 3.32
C GLY A 9 35.40 5.56 4.17
N HIS A 10 35.92 6.77 3.91
CA HIS A 10 35.48 8.01 4.58
C HIS A 10 34.50 8.84 3.75
N MET A 11 34.04 8.31 2.61
CA MET A 11 33.00 8.96 1.81
C MET A 11 31.71 9.01 2.62
N ASP A 12 31.11 10.20 2.72
CA ASP A 12 29.76 10.34 3.26
C ASP A 12 28.79 9.57 2.36
N ILE A 13 28.00 8.68 2.96
CA ILE A 13 27.05 7.82 2.27
C ILE A 13 25.60 8.13 2.66
N GLN A 14 25.33 9.30 3.23
CA GLN A 14 24.01 9.64 3.73
C GLN A 14 22.94 9.61 2.63
N ASP A 15 23.24 10.17 1.46
CA ASP A 15 22.30 10.19 0.31
C ASP A 15 21.98 8.77 -0.18
N GLN A 16 22.97 7.88 -0.20
CA GLN A 16 22.80 6.48 -0.61
C GLN A 16 21.94 5.72 0.42
N LYS A 17 22.12 6.00 1.72
CA LYS A 17 21.29 5.43 2.78
C LYS A 17 19.84 5.91 2.66
N GLU A 18 19.62 7.19 2.43
CA GLU A 18 18.28 7.75 2.26
C GLU A 18 17.59 7.20 1.01
N THR A 19 18.32 7.11 -0.11
CA THR A 19 17.82 6.52 -1.36
C THR A 19 17.43 5.05 -1.15
N PHE A 20 18.29 4.27 -0.52
CA PHE A 20 18.01 2.86 -0.24
C PHE A 20 16.83 2.68 0.72
N HIS A 21 16.72 3.54 1.74
CA HIS A 21 15.55 3.56 2.62
C HIS A 21 14.27 3.86 1.84
N GLY A 22 14.28 4.88 0.97
CA GLY A 22 13.16 5.21 0.10
C GLY A 22 12.75 4.04 -0.81
N PHE A 23 13.72 3.37 -1.42
CA PHE A 23 13.49 2.18 -2.24
C PHE A 23 12.79 1.05 -1.46
N LEU A 24 13.26 0.75 -0.25
CA LEU A 24 12.64 -0.27 0.60
C LEU A 24 11.22 0.11 0.98
N MET A 25 10.98 1.36 1.36
CA MET A 25 9.65 1.83 1.73
C MET A 25 8.68 1.78 0.54
N ALA A 26 9.11 2.21 -0.65
CA ALA A 26 8.30 2.11 -1.86
C ALA A 26 7.98 0.65 -2.23
N SER A 27 8.94 -0.25 -2.03
CA SER A 27 8.75 -1.69 -2.26
C SER A 27 7.70 -2.28 -1.31
N VAL A 28 7.79 -1.98 -0.01
CA VAL A 28 6.82 -2.44 0.99
C VAL A 28 5.40 -1.93 0.67
N TRP A 29 5.27 -0.65 0.31
CA TRP A 29 4.00 -0.06 -0.09
C TRP A 29 3.39 -0.76 -1.30
N THR A 30 4.20 -0.94 -2.35
CA THR A 30 3.74 -1.52 -3.62
C THR A 30 3.33 -2.97 -3.43
N CYS A 31 4.18 -3.78 -2.78
CA CYS A 31 3.86 -5.17 -2.47
C CYS A 31 2.61 -5.29 -1.59
N GLY A 32 2.45 -4.39 -0.61
CA GLY A 32 1.27 -4.34 0.24
C GLY A 32 -0.01 -4.04 -0.54
N LEU A 33 0.03 -3.04 -1.43
CA LEU A 33 -1.11 -2.71 -2.31
C LEU A 33 -1.45 -3.85 -3.27
N ILE A 34 -0.45 -4.55 -3.80
CA ILE A 34 -0.67 -5.74 -4.64
C ILE A 34 -1.39 -6.82 -3.83
N ALA A 35 -0.89 -7.15 -2.64
CA ALA A 35 -1.50 -8.17 -1.78
C ALA A 35 -2.96 -7.83 -1.42
N GLN A 36 -3.23 -6.58 -1.03
CA GLN A 36 -4.58 -6.10 -0.75
C GLN A 36 -5.49 -6.20 -1.97
N THR A 37 -5.02 -5.75 -3.15
CA THR A 37 -5.80 -5.80 -4.40
C THR A 37 -6.12 -7.23 -4.81
N VAL A 38 -5.14 -8.13 -4.73
CA VAL A 38 -5.35 -9.56 -5.02
C VAL A 38 -6.40 -10.13 -4.08
N ALA A 39 -6.30 -9.90 -2.77
CA ALA A 39 -7.29 -10.39 -1.80
C ALA A 39 -8.70 -9.84 -2.08
N LEU A 40 -8.82 -8.53 -2.36
CA LEU A 40 -10.09 -7.90 -2.73
C LEU A 40 -10.72 -8.59 -3.94
N LEU A 41 -9.97 -8.70 -5.04
CA LEU A 41 -10.49 -9.25 -6.29
C LEU A 41 -10.78 -10.75 -6.18
N THR A 42 -9.95 -11.50 -5.47
CA THR A 42 -10.17 -12.93 -5.23
C THR A 42 -11.47 -13.14 -4.45
N LEU A 43 -11.63 -12.47 -3.31
CA LEU A 43 -12.81 -12.65 -2.46
C LEU A 43 -14.07 -12.08 -3.11
N ALA A 44 -14.01 -10.89 -3.69
CA ALA A 44 -15.17 -10.24 -4.27
C ALA A 44 -15.68 -10.95 -5.53
N PHE A 45 -14.76 -11.39 -6.41
CA PHE A 45 -15.13 -11.87 -7.75
C PHE A 45 -14.75 -13.32 -7.99
N ALA A 46 -13.52 -13.73 -7.70
CA ALA A 46 -13.04 -15.06 -8.10
C ALA A 46 -13.75 -16.19 -7.33
N ILE A 47 -14.01 -16.01 -6.04
CA ILE A 47 -14.76 -16.99 -5.22
C ILE A 47 -16.20 -16.57 -4.93
N GLY A 48 -16.59 -15.36 -5.32
CA GLY A 48 -17.97 -14.86 -5.15
C GLY A 48 -18.40 -14.60 -3.70
N ALA A 49 -17.47 -14.40 -2.76
CA ALA A 49 -17.81 -14.04 -1.37
C ALA A 49 -18.39 -12.62 -1.23
N GLY A 50 -18.41 -11.85 -2.32
CA GLY A 50 -19.03 -10.54 -2.41
C GLY A 50 -18.09 -9.39 -2.05
N TRP A 51 -18.47 -8.20 -2.49
CA TRP A 51 -17.64 -6.99 -2.38
C TRP A 51 -17.20 -6.70 -0.94
N TRP A 52 -18.11 -6.78 0.03
CA TRP A 52 -17.83 -6.43 1.42
C TRP A 52 -16.87 -7.40 2.11
N ALA A 53 -16.88 -8.69 1.75
CA ALA A 53 -15.90 -9.65 2.25
C ALA A 53 -14.50 -9.33 1.70
N GLY A 54 -14.39 -9.04 0.40
CA GLY A 54 -13.14 -8.61 -0.21
C GLY A 54 -12.63 -7.28 0.33
N PHE A 55 -13.52 -6.30 0.53
CA PHE A 55 -13.17 -5.02 1.12
C PHE A 55 -12.71 -5.16 2.58
N GLY A 56 -13.37 -6.01 3.37
CA GLY A 56 -12.92 -6.34 4.72
C GLY A 56 -11.50 -6.91 4.75
N ALA A 57 -11.19 -7.86 3.86
CA ALA A 57 -9.83 -8.40 3.76
C ALA A 57 -8.80 -7.36 3.30
N PHE A 58 -9.17 -6.50 2.34
CA PHE A 58 -8.33 -5.38 1.88
C PHE A 58 -7.92 -4.51 3.08
N VAL A 59 -8.89 -4.07 3.90
CA VAL A 59 -8.64 -3.24 5.09
C VAL A 59 -7.78 -3.97 6.11
N VAL A 60 -8.08 -5.24 6.42
CA VAL A 60 -7.33 -6.01 7.41
C VAL A 60 -5.86 -6.17 7.02
N ILE A 61 -5.59 -6.48 5.74
CA ILE A 61 -4.21 -6.61 5.23
C ILE A 61 -3.48 -5.26 5.31
N GLY A 62 -4.13 -4.16 4.92
CA GLY A 62 -3.55 -2.82 5.00
C GLY A 62 -3.19 -2.42 6.43
N VAL A 63 -4.11 -2.65 7.37
CA VAL A 63 -3.87 -2.39 8.80
C VAL A 63 -2.71 -3.25 9.32
N ALA A 64 -2.71 -4.55 9.01
CA ALA A 64 -1.65 -5.47 9.44
C ALA A 64 -0.27 -5.03 8.93
N LEU A 65 -0.16 -4.65 7.66
CA LEU A 65 1.10 -4.16 7.08
C LEU A 65 1.52 -2.80 7.65
N GLY A 66 0.57 -1.88 7.81
CA GLY A 66 0.82 -0.57 8.42
C GLY A 66 1.45 -0.68 9.80
N PHE A 67 0.94 -1.58 10.63
CA PHE A 67 1.50 -1.83 11.96
C PHE A 67 2.79 -2.65 11.94
N ALA A 68 2.86 -3.73 11.13
CA ALA A 68 4.03 -4.58 11.06
C ALA A 68 5.30 -3.82 10.63
N PHE A 69 5.16 -2.90 9.67
CA PHE A 69 6.27 -2.11 9.14
C PHE A 69 6.33 -0.68 9.71
N ARG A 70 5.45 -0.32 10.66
CA ARG A 70 5.37 1.01 11.30
C ARG A 70 5.38 2.16 10.28
N LEU A 71 4.49 2.06 9.29
CA LEU A 71 4.47 2.97 8.15
C LEU A 71 4.03 4.39 8.55
N SER A 72 4.50 5.38 7.78
CA SER A 72 4.33 6.81 8.07
C SER A 72 2.88 7.29 8.02
N GLY A 73 2.60 8.49 8.53
CA GLY A 73 1.26 9.09 8.47
C GLY A 73 0.70 9.23 7.04
N VAL A 74 1.57 9.41 6.03
CA VAL A 74 1.18 9.46 4.62
C VAL A 74 0.57 8.12 4.18
N TYR A 75 1.12 6.99 4.63
CA TYR A 75 0.56 5.66 4.36
C TYR A 75 -0.88 5.55 4.85
N TRP A 76 -1.11 5.96 6.09
CA TRP A 76 -2.42 5.90 6.71
C TRP A 76 -3.42 6.82 6.02
N ALA A 77 -3.01 8.04 5.62
CA ALA A 77 -3.84 8.93 4.83
C ALA A 77 -4.24 8.29 3.49
N THR A 78 -3.30 7.66 2.79
CA THR A 78 -3.58 6.92 1.56
C THR A 78 -4.53 5.75 1.78
N GLN A 79 -4.33 4.94 2.83
CA GLN A 79 -5.21 3.83 3.17
C GLN A 79 -6.64 4.30 3.42
N VAL A 80 -6.82 5.32 4.27
CA VAL A 80 -8.14 5.88 4.57
C VAL A 80 -8.82 6.41 3.31
N ALA A 81 -8.09 7.11 2.43
CA ALA A 81 -8.64 7.58 1.16
C ALA A 81 -9.11 6.43 0.27
N LEU A 82 -8.31 5.35 0.16
CA LEU A 82 -8.69 4.15 -0.58
C LEU A 82 -9.91 3.47 0.03
N TRP A 83 -9.98 3.37 1.35
CA TRP A 83 -11.10 2.73 2.04
C TRP A 83 -12.41 3.49 1.85
N VAL A 84 -12.35 4.82 1.94
CA VAL A 84 -13.53 5.66 1.66
C VAL A 84 -13.96 5.49 0.21
N LEU A 85 -13.03 5.56 -0.74
CA LEU A 85 -13.36 5.43 -2.17
C LEU A 85 -13.96 4.07 -2.50
N LEU A 86 -13.35 2.97 -2.04
CA LEU A 86 -13.85 1.61 -2.29
C LEU A 86 -15.15 1.32 -1.53
N GLY A 87 -15.30 1.84 -0.31
CA GLY A 87 -16.52 1.73 0.48
C GLY A 87 -17.69 2.46 -0.19
N LEU A 88 -17.47 3.69 -0.66
CA LEU A 88 -18.47 4.44 -1.41
C LEU A 88 -18.84 3.73 -2.72
N GLY A 89 -17.84 3.24 -3.48
CA GLY A 89 -18.08 2.46 -4.69
C GLY A 89 -18.94 1.21 -4.44
N GLY A 90 -18.70 0.53 -3.31
CA GLY A 90 -19.50 -0.61 -2.87
C GLY A 90 -20.96 -0.30 -2.52
N MET A 91 -21.26 0.93 -2.11
CA MET A 91 -22.64 1.37 -1.80
C MET A 91 -23.39 1.89 -3.03
N ILE A 92 -22.69 2.54 -3.96
CA ILE A 92 -23.31 3.16 -5.14
C ILE A 92 -23.90 2.09 -6.07
N VAL A 93 -23.20 0.97 -6.30
CA VAL A 93 -23.67 -0.06 -7.24
C VAL A 93 -25.02 -0.68 -6.81
N PRO A 94 -25.21 -1.13 -5.55
CA PRO A 94 -26.51 -1.56 -5.06
C PRO A 94 -27.57 -0.47 -5.14
N ALA A 95 -27.24 0.77 -4.75
CA ALA A 95 -28.18 1.89 -4.78
C ALA A 95 -28.70 2.17 -6.20
N LEU A 96 -27.82 2.16 -7.20
CA LEU A 96 -28.22 2.30 -8.61
C LEU A 96 -29.03 1.11 -9.10
N SER A 97 -28.65 -0.12 -8.74
CA SER A 97 -29.41 -1.32 -9.15
C SER A 97 -30.82 -1.38 -8.56
N GLY A 98 -31.01 -0.87 -7.34
CA GLY A 98 -32.32 -0.78 -6.70
C GLY A 98 -33.20 0.36 -7.22
N MET A 99 -32.64 1.32 -7.95
CA MET A 99 -33.37 2.42 -8.60
C MET A 99 -33.84 2.08 -10.03
N VAL A 100 -33.35 0.98 -10.62
CA VAL A 100 -33.65 0.54 -11.99
C VAL A 100 -34.71 -0.59 -12.02
N GLY A 101 -35.20 -1.03 -10.86
CA GLY A 101 -36.34 -1.94 -10.71
C GLY A 101 -37.62 -1.20 -10.34
#